data_AF-I2CQ71-F1
#
_entry.id   AF-I2CQ71-F1
#
_cell.length_a   1.000
_cell.length_b   1.000
_cell.length_c   1.000
_cell.angle_alpha   90.00
_cell.angle_beta   90.00
_cell.angle_gamma   90.00
#
_symmetry.space_group_name_H-M   'P 1'
#
loop_
_entity.id
_entity.type
_entity.pdbx_description
1 polymer ?
#
loop_
_entity_poly.entity_id
_entity_poly.type
_entity_poly.pdbx_seq_one_letter_code
_entity_poly.pdbx_strand_id
1 'polypeptide(L)'
;GMEGRDAETWSEWGVDYLKYDNCHTDGTSPQERYPPMRDALNATGRPVLYSMCEWGLDNPGAWAPAVSNLWRTTPDIRDEWSSVMEIVEINGRRWRYAGPGGFNDPDMLEVGNGGMGLEEYRAHMSLWCVMKAPLLIGC
;
A
#
# COMPACT_ATOMS: atom_id res chain seq x y z
N GLY A 1 1.33 -17.77 -8.46
CA GLY A 1 1.08 -19.19 -8.76
C GLY A 1 0.84 -20.07 -7.54
N MET A 2 0.99 -19.58 -6.30
CA MET A 2 0.74 -20.33 -5.06
C MET A 2 -0.37 -19.68 -4.20
N GLU A 3 -1.12 -18.74 -4.80
CA GLU A 3 -2.03 -17.83 -4.11
C GLU A 3 -3.04 -18.56 -3.21
N GLY A 4 -3.65 -19.64 -3.72
CA GLY A 4 -4.63 -20.42 -2.96
C GLY A 4 -4.03 -21.07 -1.71
N ARG A 5 -2.87 -21.72 -1.84
CA ARG A 5 -2.19 -22.38 -0.72
C ARG A 5 -1.72 -21.37 0.33
N ASP A 6 -1.18 -20.24 -0.13
CA ASP A 6 -0.68 -19.20 0.77
C ASP A 6 -1.84 -18.53 1.51
N ALA A 7 -2.95 -18.24 0.82
CA ALA A 7 -4.16 -17.68 1.44
C ALA A 7 -4.78 -18.61 2.48
N GLU A 8 -4.90 -19.91 2.20
CA GLU A 8 -5.35 -20.90 3.19
C GLU A 8 -4.46 -20.90 4.43
N THR A 9 -3.14 -20.92 4.23
CA THR A 9 -2.15 -20.89 5.32
C THR A 9 -2.32 -19.65 6.21
N TRP A 10 -2.45 -18.47 5.59
CA TRP A 10 -2.64 -17.22 6.34
C TRP A 10 -4.01 -17.16 7.05
N SER A 11 -5.05 -17.73 6.45
CA SER A 11 -6.36 -17.86 7.09
C SER A 11 -6.30 -18.77 8.33
N GLU A 12 -5.62 -19.91 8.24
CA GLU A 12 -5.39 -20.82 9.37
C GLU A 12 -4.63 -20.15 10.51
N TRP A 13 -3.67 -19.27 10.20
CA TRP A 13 -2.93 -18.50 11.20
C TRP A 13 -3.71 -17.33 11.78
N GLY A 14 -4.88 -17.00 11.21
CA GLY A 14 -5.69 -15.87 11.64
C GLY A 14 -5.11 -14.51 11.22
N VAL A 15 -4.40 -14.45 10.08
CA VAL A 15 -3.93 -13.18 9.51
C VAL A 15 -5.13 -12.31 9.12
N ASP A 16 -5.04 -11.02 9.42
CA ASP A 16 -6.09 -10.04 9.14
C ASP A 16 -5.66 -8.98 8.11
N TYR A 17 -4.38 -8.97 7.75
CA TYR A 17 -3.78 -7.97 6.86
C TYR A 17 -2.70 -8.63 6.00
N LEU A 18 -2.76 -8.45 4.68
CA LEU A 18 -1.71 -8.87 3.75
C LEU A 18 -1.15 -7.67 2.99
N LYS A 19 0.13 -7.36 3.20
CA LYS A 19 0.95 -6.56 2.27
C LYS A 19 1.49 -7.48 1.18
N TYR A 20 1.16 -7.19 -0.09
CA TYR A 20 1.54 -8.03 -1.23
C TYR A 20 2.42 -7.25 -2.21
N ASP A 21 3.71 -7.59 -2.20
CA ASP A 21 4.78 -6.86 -2.88
C ASP A 21 4.92 -7.21 -4.36
N ASN A 22 5.78 -6.48 -5.07
CA ASN A 22 5.95 -6.55 -6.51
C ASN A 22 7.39 -6.85 -6.95
N CYS A 23 8.24 -7.31 -6.04
CA CYS A 23 9.57 -7.81 -6.37
C CYS A 23 9.52 -9.16 -7.11
N HIS A 24 10.58 -9.48 -7.85
CA HIS A 24 10.83 -10.80 -8.47
C HIS A 24 9.70 -11.35 -9.35
N THR A 25 9.01 -10.46 -10.07
CA THR A 25 7.99 -10.85 -11.04
C THR A 25 8.63 -11.32 -12.35
N ASP A 26 7.87 -12.06 -13.14
CA ASP A 26 8.22 -12.45 -14.52
C ASP A 26 7.98 -11.33 -15.54
N GLY A 27 7.66 -10.11 -15.09
CA GLY A 27 7.29 -8.98 -15.93
C GLY A 27 5.79 -8.91 -16.28
N THR A 28 4.99 -9.87 -15.84
CA THR A 28 3.52 -9.82 -15.97
C THR A 28 2.98 -8.57 -15.25
N SER A 29 1.98 -7.91 -15.84
CA SER A 29 1.41 -6.68 -15.28
C SER A 29 0.82 -6.92 -13.87
N PRO A 30 0.93 -5.95 -12.94
CA PRO A 30 0.18 -5.96 -11.69
C PRO A 30 -1.31 -6.21 -11.87
N GLN A 31 -1.92 -5.69 -12.95
CA GLN A 31 -3.35 -5.86 -13.24
C GLN A 31 -3.75 -7.33 -13.42
N GLU A 32 -2.80 -8.19 -13.79
CA GLU A 32 -3.02 -9.62 -13.96
C GLU A 32 -2.64 -10.42 -12.70
N ARG A 33 -1.62 -9.96 -11.95
CA ARG A 33 -1.08 -10.70 -10.78
C ARG A 33 -1.81 -10.46 -9.47
N TYR A 34 -2.34 -9.26 -9.25
CA TYR A 34 -3.02 -8.93 -7.99
C TYR A 34 -4.42 -9.54 -7.82
N PRO A 35 -5.27 -9.64 -8.87
CA PRO A 35 -6.61 -10.25 -8.75
C PRO A 35 -6.62 -11.73 -8.32
N PRO A 36 -5.73 -12.63 -8.82
CA PRO A 36 -5.68 -14.01 -8.34
C PRO A 36 -5.50 -14.12 -6.81
N MET A 37 -4.68 -13.26 -6.22
CA MET A 37 -4.50 -13.25 -4.76
C MET A 37 -5.72 -12.69 -4.02
N ARG A 38 -6.39 -11.64 -4.54
CA ARG A 38 -7.70 -11.20 -4.01
C ARG A 38 -8.70 -12.36 -3.98
N ASP A 39 -8.80 -13.09 -5.08
CA ASP A 39 -9.77 -14.20 -5.21
C ASP A 39 -9.42 -15.34 -4.25
N ALA A 40 -8.14 -15.66 -4.10
CA ALA A 40 -7.67 -16.64 -3.12
C ALA A 40 -8.00 -16.23 -1.68
N LEU A 41 -7.73 -14.98 -1.28
CA LEU A 41 -8.08 -14.45 0.04
C LEU A 41 -9.59 -14.55 0.30
N ASN A 42 -10.42 -14.12 -0.66
CA ASN A 42 -11.87 -14.19 -0.56
C ASN A 42 -12.39 -15.63 -0.43
N ALA A 43 -11.77 -16.59 -1.14
CA ALA A 43 -12.16 -17.99 -1.10
C ALA A 43 -11.95 -18.64 0.28
N THR A 44 -11.07 -18.10 1.12
CA THR A 44 -10.88 -18.58 2.50
C THR A 44 -12.08 -18.30 3.41
N GLY A 45 -12.96 -17.35 3.04
CA GLY A 45 -14.07 -16.89 3.86
C GLY A 45 -13.68 -16.01 5.06
N ARG A 46 -12.37 -15.77 5.30
CA ARG A 46 -11.89 -14.84 6.34
C ARG A 46 -11.70 -13.44 5.72
N PRO A 47 -12.24 -12.37 6.33
CA PRO A 47 -11.91 -11.02 5.92
C PRO A 47 -10.43 -10.73 6.16
N VAL A 48 -9.69 -10.43 5.10
CA VAL A 48 -8.29 -9.99 5.15
C VAL A 48 -8.18 -8.66 4.43
N LEU A 49 -7.62 -7.66 5.10
CA LEU A 49 -7.35 -6.37 4.49
C LEU A 49 -6.19 -6.52 3.50
N TYR A 50 -6.45 -6.23 2.23
CA TYR A 50 -5.50 -6.47 1.14
C TYR A 50 -4.80 -5.18 0.72
N SER A 51 -3.49 -5.15 0.90
CA SER A 51 -2.60 -4.01 0.64
C SER A 51 -1.67 -4.31 -0.52
N MET A 52 -1.86 -3.65 -1.65
CA MET A 52 -1.02 -3.82 -2.83
C MET A 52 0.23 -2.94 -2.75
N CYS A 53 1.39 -3.51 -3.08
CA CYS A 53 2.68 -2.82 -3.03
C CYS A 53 3.42 -2.96 -4.37
N GLU A 54 2.89 -2.31 -5.42
CA GLU A 54 3.48 -2.29 -6.78
C GLU A 54 4.17 -0.99 -7.16
N TRP A 55 4.27 -0.07 -6.20
CA TRP A 55 5.00 1.19 -6.28
C TRP A 55 4.44 2.26 -7.22
N GLY A 56 3.14 2.19 -7.54
CA GLY A 56 2.45 3.06 -8.49
C GLY A 56 2.55 2.63 -9.96
N LEU A 57 3.03 1.42 -10.22
CA LEU A 57 3.20 0.85 -11.56
C LEU A 57 1.85 0.61 -12.24
N ASP A 58 1.73 0.94 -13.53
CA ASP A 58 0.46 0.77 -14.27
C ASP A 58 -0.75 1.50 -13.66
N ASN A 59 -0.51 2.60 -12.93
CA ASN A 59 -1.52 3.50 -12.39
C ASN A 59 -2.61 2.78 -11.55
N PRO A 60 -2.26 2.25 -10.36
CA PRO A 60 -3.17 1.43 -9.54
C PRO A 60 -4.50 2.11 -9.23
N GLY A 61 -4.52 3.43 -9.04
CA GLY A 61 -5.75 4.15 -8.71
C GLY A 61 -6.89 3.95 -9.72
N ALA A 62 -6.59 3.61 -10.97
CA ALA A 62 -7.61 3.35 -11.99
C ALA A 62 -8.27 1.95 -11.90
N TRP A 63 -7.69 0.99 -11.18
CA TRP A 63 -8.14 -0.41 -11.20
C TRP A 63 -8.08 -1.12 -9.84
N ALA A 64 -7.14 -0.76 -8.98
CA ALA A 64 -6.96 -1.31 -7.64
C ALA A 64 -8.18 -1.18 -6.71
N PRO A 65 -9.07 -0.15 -6.80
CA PRO A 65 -10.29 -0.11 -5.99
C PRO A 65 -11.23 -1.32 -6.17
N ALA A 66 -11.16 -2.01 -7.31
CA ALA A 66 -11.93 -3.24 -7.55
C ALA A 66 -11.19 -4.52 -7.09
N VAL A 67 -9.96 -4.37 -6.61
CA VAL A 67 -9.04 -5.47 -6.29
C VAL A 67 -8.62 -5.49 -4.82
N SER A 68 -8.33 -4.34 -4.21
CA SER A 68 -7.71 -4.24 -2.89
C SER A 68 -8.28 -3.07 -2.07
N ASN A 69 -7.87 -2.98 -0.80
CA ASN A 69 -8.32 -1.93 0.12
C ASN A 69 -7.37 -0.73 0.16
N LEU A 70 -6.12 -0.92 -0.26
CA LEU A 70 -5.13 0.13 -0.43
C LEU A 70 -4.04 -0.30 -1.42
N TRP A 71 -3.40 0.68 -2.04
CA TRP A 71 -2.35 0.47 -3.03
C TRP A 71 -1.24 1.51 -2.93
N ARG A 72 0.02 1.04 -2.92
CA ARG A 72 1.19 1.91 -2.96
C ARG A 72 1.16 2.80 -4.20
N THR A 73 1.52 4.07 -4.02
CA THR A 73 1.50 5.06 -5.10
C THR A 73 2.89 5.44 -5.61
N THR A 74 3.94 5.06 -4.90
CA THR A 74 5.34 5.45 -5.15
C THR A 74 6.30 4.31 -4.83
N PRO A 75 7.58 4.39 -5.27
CA PRO A 75 8.68 3.65 -4.67
C PRO A 75 8.79 3.88 -3.16
N ASP A 76 9.65 3.11 -2.51
CA ASP A 76 9.78 3.12 -1.06
C ASP A 76 10.19 4.49 -0.53
N ILE A 77 9.53 4.90 0.55
CA ILE A 77 9.89 6.09 1.30
C ILE A 77 11.28 5.93 1.93
N ARG A 78 11.96 7.07 2.09
CA ARG A 78 13.17 7.18 2.90
C ARG A 78 12.93 8.22 3.99
N ASP A 79 13.61 8.06 5.11
CA ASP A 79 13.65 9.04 6.20
C ASP A 79 14.46 10.30 5.82
N GLU A 80 13.98 11.00 4.80
CA GLU A 80 14.56 12.17 4.18
C GLU A 80 13.43 13.10 3.74
N TRP A 81 13.51 14.40 4.06
CA TRP A 81 12.44 15.35 3.73
C TRP A 81 12.13 15.45 2.22
N SER A 82 13.15 15.28 1.38
CA SER A 82 12.98 15.21 -0.08
C SER A 82 12.10 14.03 -0.52
N SER A 83 12.24 12.87 0.12
CA SER A 83 11.42 11.68 -0.16
C SER A 83 9.96 11.93 0.24
N VAL A 84 9.73 12.49 1.43
CA VAL A 84 8.38 12.87 1.89
C VAL A 84 7.70 13.79 0.88
N MET A 85 8.39 14.84 0.43
CA MET A 85 7.81 15.81 -0.49
C MET A 85 7.58 15.26 -1.90
N GLU A 86 8.46 14.39 -2.40
CA GLU A 86 8.26 13.69 -3.68
C GLU A 86 6.98 12.84 -3.64
N ILE A 87 6.78 12.09 -2.55
CA ILE A 87 5.61 11.25 -2.36
C ILE A 87 4.33 12.08 -2.27
N VAL A 88 4.35 13.18 -1.51
CA VAL A 88 3.21 14.09 -1.37
C VAL A 88 2.80 14.68 -2.72
N GLU A 89 3.76 15.07 -3.56
CA GLU A 89 3.47 15.60 -4.90
C GLU A 89 2.83 14.54 -5.82
N ILE A 90 3.34 13.31 -5.81
CA ILE A 90 2.79 12.22 -6.62
C ILE A 90 1.39 11.83 -6.13
N ASN A 91 1.24 11.60 -4.83
CA ASN A 91 -0.03 11.17 -4.24
C ASN A 91 -1.11 12.27 -4.32
N GLY A 92 -0.71 13.53 -4.12
CA GLY A 92 -1.58 14.70 -4.21
C GLY A 92 -2.27 14.84 -5.57
N ARG A 93 -1.64 14.40 -6.66
CA ARG A 93 -2.24 14.37 -8.02
C ARG A 93 -3.25 13.22 -8.21
N ARG A 94 -3.24 12.23 -7.33
CA ARG A 94 -4.03 10.99 -7.40
C ARG A 94 -5.19 10.95 -6.38
N TRP A 95 -5.47 12.07 -5.71
CA TRP A 95 -6.47 12.17 -4.64
C TRP A 95 -7.86 11.63 -5.01
N ARG A 96 -8.25 11.71 -6.29
CA ARG A 96 -9.57 11.30 -6.79
C ARG A 96 -9.83 9.80 -6.69
N TYR A 97 -8.78 8.99 -6.61
CA TYR A 97 -8.91 7.54 -6.53
C TYR A 97 -9.15 7.03 -5.10
N ALA A 98 -8.92 7.87 -4.08
CA ALA A 98 -9.01 7.47 -2.68
C ALA A 98 -10.37 7.80 -2.05
N GLY A 99 -10.96 6.84 -1.35
CA GLY A 99 -12.24 6.97 -0.65
C GLY A 99 -12.56 5.77 0.24
N PRO A 100 -13.70 5.76 0.95
CA PRO A 100 -14.11 4.63 1.77
C PRO A 100 -14.06 3.30 0.99
N GLY A 101 -13.27 2.35 1.49
CA GLY A 101 -13.07 1.03 0.88
C GLY A 101 -11.81 0.89 0.02
N GLY A 102 -11.15 2.00 -0.36
CA GLY A 102 -9.95 1.99 -1.20
C GLY A 102 -9.11 3.26 -1.04
N PHE A 103 -7.89 3.13 -0.53
CA PHE A 103 -7.03 4.28 -0.22
C PHE A 103 -5.71 4.23 -0.99
N ASN A 104 -5.24 5.41 -1.42
CA ASN A 104 -3.85 5.55 -1.86
C ASN A 104 -2.93 5.35 -0.64
N ASP A 105 -1.90 4.53 -0.82
CA ASP A 105 -0.84 4.30 0.17
C ASP A 105 0.43 5.05 -0.26
N PRO A 106 0.78 6.16 0.42
CA PRO A 106 2.05 6.86 0.23
C PRO A 106 3.22 6.21 0.99
N ASP A 107 3.09 4.96 1.43
CA ASP A 107 4.07 4.18 2.21
C ASP A 107 4.05 4.47 3.72
N MET A 108 4.82 3.68 4.47
CA MET A 108 4.86 3.69 5.93
C MET A 108 5.39 5.00 6.52
N LEU A 109 5.10 5.23 7.82
CA LEU A 109 5.56 6.42 8.53
C LEU A 109 7.02 6.31 8.95
N GLU A 110 7.85 7.23 8.49
CA GLU A 110 9.24 7.44 8.95
C GLU A 110 9.38 8.19 10.29
N VAL A 111 8.27 8.49 10.98
CA VAL A 111 8.30 9.29 12.22
C VAL A 111 9.16 8.60 13.29
N GLY A 112 10.30 9.22 13.62
CA GLY A 112 11.20 8.74 14.67
C GLY A 112 12.44 7.98 14.19
N ASN A 113 12.66 7.86 12.88
CA ASN A 113 13.77 7.07 12.32
C ASN A 113 15.14 7.78 12.32
N GLY A 114 15.18 9.08 12.62
CA GLY A 114 16.39 9.87 12.96
C GLY A 114 16.98 10.74 11.84
N GLY A 115 16.47 10.63 10.61
CA GLY A 115 16.91 11.36 9.41
C GLY A 115 16.24 12.71 9.18
N MET A 116 15.12 12.99 9.87
CA MET A 116 14.40 14.27 9.79
C MET A 116 14.28 14.97 11.16
N GLY A 117 14.04 16.29 11.13
CA GLY A 117 13.78 17.09 12.32
C GLY A 117 12.34 16.96 12.84
N LEU A 118 12.09 17.45 14.07
CA LEU A 118 10.75 17.41 14.69
C LEU A 118 9.65 18.04 13.83
N GLU A 119 9.92 19.18 13.19
CA GLU A 119 8.92 19.86 12.37
C GLU A 119 8.66 19.13 11.05
N GLU A 120 9.68 18.50 10.46
CA GLU A 120 9.54 17.65 9.27
C GLU A 120 8.70 16.41 9.60
N TYR A 121 8.94 15.75 10.74
CA TYR A 121 8.11 14.64 11.19
C TYR A 121 6.66 15.02 11.47
N ARG A 122 6.42 16.20 12.08
CA ARG A 122 5.07 16.72 12.28
C ARG A 122 4.38 16.98 10.94
N ALA A 123 5.09 17.57 9.98
CA ALA A 123 4.56 17.82 8.64
C ALA A 123 4.26 16.51 7.91
N HIS A 124 5.18 15.55 7.92
CA HIS A 124 5.02 14.19 7.37
C HIS A 124 3.73 13.52 7.88
N MET A 125 3.59 13.40 9.20
CA MET A 125 2.39 12.80 9.83
C MET A 125 1.11 13.56 9.45
N SER A 126 1.16 14.90 9.47
CA SER A 126 0.00 15.74 9.15
C SER A 126 -0.45 15.57 7.70
N LEU A 127 0.50 15.50 6.76
CA LEU A 127 0.22 15.31 5.34
C LEU A 127 -0.35 13.92 5.07
N TRP A 128 0.18 12.86 5.70
CA TRP A 128 -0.40 11.51 5.61
C TRP A 128 -1.85 11.49 6.09
N CYS A 129 -2.15 12.17 7.21
CA CYS A 129 -3.51 12.29 7.73
C CYS A 129 -4.45 13.01 6.73
N VAL A 130 -4.02 14.15 6.17
CA VAL A 130 -4.83 14.92 5.22
C VAL A 130 -5.09 14.13 3.92
N MET A 131 -4.10 13.36 3.46
CA MET A 131 -4.22 12.51 2.28
C MET A 131 -5.04 11.23 2.50
N LYS A 132 -5.50 10.97 3.74
CA LYS A 132 -6.18 9.73 4.15
C LYS A 132 -5.32 8.48 3.90
N ALA A 133 -4.02 8.63 4.10
CA ALA A 133 -3.08 7.53 4.01
C ALA A 133 -3.34 6.49 5.12
N PRO A 134 -2.98 5.22 4.88
CA PRO A 134 -2.73 4.27 5.96
C PRO A 134 -1.66 4.85 6.91
N LEU A 135 -1.89 4.76 8.22
CA LEU A 135 -0.96 5.26 9.23
C LEU A 135 -0.25 4.07 9.89
N LEU A 136 0.72 3.50 9.17
CA LEU A 136 1.53 2.37 9.62
C LEU A 136 2.85 2.86 10.21
N ILE A 137 3.13 2.55 11.48
CA ILE A 137 4.36 2.96 12.17
C ILE A 137 5.55 2.15 11.61
N GLY A 138 6.65 2.83 11.28
CA GLY A 138 7.86 2.24 10.68
C GLY A 138 9.14 2.30 11.53
N CYS A 139 9.03 2.59 12.83
CA CYS A 139 10.15 2.75 13.78
C CYS A 139 10.21 1.64 14.84
#